data_AF-A0A8B8FE81-F1
#
_entry.id   AF-A0A8B8FE81-F1
#
_cell.length_a   1.000
_cell.length_b   1.000
_cell.length_c   1.000
_cell.angle_alpha   90.00
_cell.angle_beta   90.00
_cell.angle_gamma   90.00
#
_symmetry.space_group_name_H-M   'P 1'
#
loop_
_entity.id
_entity.type
_entity.pdbx_description
1 polymer ?
#
loop_
_entity_poly.entity_id
_entity_poly.type
_entity_poly.pdbx_seq_one_letter_code
_entity_poly.pdbx_strand_id
1 'polypeptide(L)'
;MAKFDPVIQEHVRRIKNNETHDHYLSHQIQDELIELIAQKIRQQIVEEIKEAKYFSIMMDCTPDVSREEQLSIIIRILDMGNKTKNSTVAVGFFGTIQRIYCLFASSIKRWDILKKHCTFLTLKPLSETRWECKVNSIKAIRYQVPELFRALEEVAYTTSDSKTKSEAQSLASNELESYEFILSLVI
;
A
#
# COMPACT_ATOMS: atom_id res chain seq x y z
N MET A 1 -21.22 9.34 8.59
CA MET A 1 -20.30 9.07 9.72
C MET A 1 -20.61 7.73 10.41
N ALA A 2 -21.83 7.47 10.90
CA ALA A 2 -22.19 6.23 11.64
C ALA A 2 -21.95 4.88 10.93
N LYS A 3 -21.84 4.85 9.60
CA LYS A 3 -21.52 3.62 8.85
C LYS A 3 -20.05 3.20 8.99
N PHE A 4 -19.18 4.15 9.28
CA PHE A 4 -17.72 3.98 9.17
C PHE A 4 -16.99 4.13 10.50
N ASP A 5 -17.70 4.57 11.55
CA ASP A 5 -17.12 4.77 12.87
C ASP A 5 -18.01 4.14 13.95
N PRO A 6 -17.48 3.20 14.76
CA PRO A 6 -18.26 2.47 15.75
C PRO A 6 -18.74 3.36 16.92
N VAL A 7 -18.02 4.44 17.23
CA VAL A 7 -18.41 5.39 18.29
C VAL A 7 -19.62 6.21 17.83
N ILE A 8 -19.57 6.73 16.59
CA ILE A 8 -20.72 7.44 16.00
C ILE A 8 -21.91 6.48 15.78
N GLN A 9 -21.65 5.21 15.44
CA GLN A 9 -22.69 4.20 15.33
C GLN A 9 -23.42 3.98 16.66
N GLU A 10 -22.67 3.85 17.75
CA GLU A 10 -23.22 3.69 19.10
C GLU A 10 -23.99 4.94 19.54
N HIS A 11 -23.49 6.14 19.24
CA HIS A 11 -24.21 7.40 19.51
C HIS A 11 -25.57 7.44 18.81
N VAL A 12 -25.62 7.08 17.53
CA VAL A 12 -26.89 7.00 16.77
C VAL A 12 -27.82 5.92 17.32
N ARG A 13 -27.29 4.79 17.80
CA ARG A 13 -28.10 3.73 18.44
C ARG A 13 -28.78 4.25 19.71
N ARG A 14 -28.05 4.96 20.57
CA ARG A 14 -28.58 5.55 21.81
C ARG A 14 -29.71 6.54 21.54
N ILE A 15 -29.58 7.35 20.50
CA ILE A 15 -30.63 8.29 20.07
C ILE A 15 -31.89 7.52 19.66
N LYS A 16 -31.75 6.49 18.80
CA LYS A 16 -32.90 5.69 18.33
C LYS A 16 -33.63 4.95 19.45
N ASN A 17 -32.91 4.56 20.49
CA ASN A 17 -33.46 3.88 21.66
C ASN A 17 -33.97 4.84 22.75
N ASN A 18 -33.93 6.16 22.53
CA ASN A 18 -34.24 7.18 23.53
C ASN A 18 -33.38 7.08 24.82
N GLU A 19 -32.16 6.57 24.69
CA GLU A 19 -31.17 6.49 25.78
C GLU A 19 -30.43 7.83 25.96
N THR A 20 -30.50 8.75 24.98
CA THR A 20 -29.93 10.10 25.05
C THR A 20 -30.88 11.13 24.46
N HIS A 21 -30.98 12.30 25.09
CA HIS A 21 -31.83 13.41 24.66
C HIS A 21 -31.04 14.45 23.84
N ASP A 22 -29.74 14.55 24.08
CA ASP A 22 -28.85 15.43 23.32
C ASP A 22 -28.33 14.70 22.09
N HIS A 23 -28.92 15.03 20.93
CA HIS A 23 -28.62 14.31 19.70
C HIS A 23 -27.30 14.73 19.06
N TYR A 24 -26.91 16.01 19.13
CA TYR A 24 -25.74 16.57 18.43
C TYR A 24 -25.72 16.30 16.90
N LEU A 25 -26.89 16.00 16.32
CA LEU A 25 -27.05 15.68 14.89
C LEU A 25 -27.52 16.88 14.06
N SER A 26 -27.61 18.09 14.62
CA SER A 26 -27.96 19.26 13.81
C SER A 26 -26.88 19.52 12.77
N HIS A 27 -27.26 20.08 11.62
CA HIS A 27 -26.32 20.42 10.55
C HIS A 27 -25.19 21.33 11.07
N GLN A 28 -25.52 22.29 11.94
CA GLN A 28 -24.55 23.21 12.55
C GLN A 28 -23.47 22.48 13.35
N ILE A 29 -23.86 21.50 14.17
CA ILE A 29 -22.91 20.74 14.99
C ILE A 29 -22.06 19.80 14.12
N GLN A 30 -22.65 19.23 13.07
CA GLN A 30 -21.92 18.39 12.11
C GLN A 30 -20.86 19.20 11.34
N ASP A 31 -21.21 20.41 10.89
CA ASP A 31 -20.26 21.30 10.21
C ASP A 31 -19.12 21.72 11.15
N GLU A 32 -19.44 22.09 12.39
CA GLU A 32 -18.44 22.44 13.40
C GLU A 32 -17.48 21.28 13.67
N LEU A 33 -18.01 20.06 13.81
CA LEU A 33 -17.18 18.87 14.00
C LEU A 33 -16.26 18.61 12.80
N ILE A 34 -16.79 18.73 11.58
CA ILE A 34 -16.00 18.59 10.34
C ILE A 34 -14.89 19.64 10.30
N GLU A 35 -15.20 20.88 10.67
CA GLU A 35 -14.23 21.97 10.70
C GLU A 35 -13.13 21.72 11.73
N LEU A 36 -13.48 21.31 12.95
CA LEU A 36 -12.51 21.00 14.01
C LEU A 36 -11.58 19.85 13.61
N ILE A 37 -12.13 18.78 13.03
CA ILE A 37 -11.33 17.66 12.51
C ILE A 37 -10.40 18.14 11.40
N ALA A 38 -10.92 18.93 10.45
CA ALA A 38 -10.13 19.47 9.36
C ALA A 38 -9.01 20.38 9.87
N GLN A 39 -9.28 21.24 10.86
CA GLN A 39 -8.28 22.08 11.51
C GLN A 39 -7.20 21.24 12.19
N LYS A 40 -7.58 20.19 12.93
CA LYS A 40 -6.62 19.30 13.60
C LYS A 40 -5.72 18.56 12.61
N ILE A 41 -6.30 18.02 11.54
CA ILE A 41 -5.54 17.34 10.47
C ILE A 41 -4.59 18.34 9.79
N ARG A 42 -5.08 19.53 9.41
CA ARG A 42 -4.23 20.57 8.81
C ARG A 42 -3.08 20.95 9.71
N GLN A 43 -3.34 21.13 11.02
CA GLN A 43 -2.30 21.45 11.99
C GLN A 43 -1.21 20.37 12.03
N GLN A 44 -1.61 19.10 12.10
CA GLN A 44 -0.66 17.98 12.11
C GLN A 44 0.18 17.93 10.83
N ILE A 45 -0.44 18.09 9.65
CA ILE A 45 0.29 18.13 8.37
C ILE A 45 1.30 19.27 8.34
N VAL A 46 0.92 20.46 8.82
CA VAL A 46 1.82 21.63 8.88
C VAL A 46 2.98 21.40 9.84
N GLU A 47 2.74 20.75 10.99
CA GLU A 47 3.80 20.36 11.93
C GLU A 47 4.77 19.38 11.27
N GLU A 48 4.28 18.34 10.58
CA GLU A 48 5.11 17.38 9.85
C GLU A 48 5.96 18.06 8.75
N ILE A 49 5.39 19.02 8.01
CA ILE A 49 6.13 19.79 7.00
C ILE A 49 7.23 20.65 7.63
N LYS A 50 6.95 21.28 8.78
CA LYS A 50 7.93 22.13 9.49
C LYS A 50 9.10 21.35 10.06
N GLU A 51 8.88 20.10 10.46
CA GLU A 51 9.94 19.22 10.96
C GLU A 51 10.78 18.58 9.84
N ALA A 52 10.27 18.56 8.60
CA ALA A 52 10.95 17.92 7.47
C ALA A 52 12.24 18.66 7.09
N LYS A 53 13.36 17.92 7.11
CA LYS A 53 14.68 18.45 6.70
C LYS A 53 14.75 18.72 5.19
N TYR A 54 14.08 17.91 4.39
CA TYR A 54 14.06 18.03 2.94
C TYR A 54 12.63 18.00 2.43
N PHE A 55 12.27 18.97 1.60
CA PHE A 55 10.98 19.03 0.95
C PHE A 55 11.11 19.62 -0.46
N SER A 56 10.13 19.35 -1.32
CA SER A 56 9.97 20.00 -2.62
C SER A 56 8.54 20.53 -2.74
N ILE A 57 8.38 21.73 -3.30
CA ILE A 57 7.09 22.34 -3.58
C ILE A 57 6.94 22.43 -5.10
N MET A 58 5.80 21.97 -5.61
CA MET A 58 5.36 22.20 -6.99
C MET A 58 4.06 22.98 -6.95
N MET A 59 3.91 23.93 -7.87
CA MET A 59 2.78 24.84 -7.93
C MET A 59 2.33 24.93 -9.38
N ASP A 60 1.05 24.72 -9.65
CA ASP A 60 0.47 24.76 -11.00
C ASP A 60 -0.87 25.50 -11.00
N CYS A 61 -1.06 26.41 -11.95
CA CYS A 61 -2.28 27.20 -12.11
C CYS A 61 -3.05 26.72 -13.33
N THR A 62 -4.33 26.37 -13.17
CA THR A 62 -5.22 26.03 -14.28
C THR A 62 -6.48 26.89 -14.22
N PRO A 63 -6.91 27.55 -15.30
CA PRO A 63 -8.18 28.24 -15.34
C PRO A 63 -9.34 27.24 -15.26
N ASP A 64 -10.33 27.51 -14.42
CA ASP A 64 -11.54 26.69 -14.35
C ASP A 64 -12.56 27.05 -15.46
N VAL A 65 -13.74 26.41 -15.43
CA VAL A 65 -14.82 26.64 -16.40
C VAL A 65 -15.34 28.08 -16.41
N SER A 66 -15.14 28.83 -15.33
CA SER A 66 -15.45 30.26 -15.19
C SER A 66 -14.28 31.19 -15.59
N ARG A 67 -13.13 30.63 -15.99
CA ARG A 67 -11.87 31.34 -16.25
C ARG A 67 -11.22 31.96 -15.02
N GLU A 68 -11.56 31.46 -13.84
CA GLU A 68 -10.88 31.81 -12.60
C GLU A 68 -9.65 30.93 -12.44
N GLU A 69 -8.52 31.52 -12.06
CA GLU A 69 -7.28 30.77 -11.85
C GLU A 69 -7.39 29.92 -10.57
N GLN A 70 -7.31 28.60 -10.72
CA GLN A 70 -7.22 27.68 -9.59
C GLN A 70 -5.77 27.27 -9.41
N LEU A 71 -5.23 27.51 -8.21
CA LEU A 71 -3.88 27.13 -7.87
C LEU A 71 -3.83 25.81 -7.13
N SER A 72 -3.05 24.86 -7.67
CA SER A 72 -2.70 23.62 -6.99
C SER A 72 -1.29 23.72 -6.41
N ILE A 73 -1.13 23.36 -5.14
CA ILE A 73 0.17 23.28 -4.46
C ILE A 73 0.39 21.83 -4.02
N ILE A 74 1.49 21.23 -4.47
CA ILE A 74 1.92 19.89 -4.08
C ILE A 74 3.19 20.02 -3.26
N ILE A 75 3.12 19.64 -1.98
CA ILE A 75 4.28 19.56 -1.09
C ILE A 75 4.67 18.10 -0.96
N ARG A 76 5.91 17.76 -1.31
CA ARG A 76 6.50 16.44 -1.05
C ARG A 76 7.56 16.59 0.03
N ILE A 77 7.39 15.87 1.12
CA ILE A 77 8.35 15.85 2.24
C ILE A 77 9.12 14.53 2.24
N LEU A 78 10.41 14.58 2.56
CA LEU A 78 11.19 13.38 2.85
C LEU A 78 11.17 13.15 4.36
N ASP A 79 10.40 12.14 4.78
CA ASP A 79 10.40 11.70 6.17
C ASP A 79 11.73 10.98 6.48
N MET A 80 12.58 11.65 7.24
CA MET A 80 13.86 11.11 7.72
C MET A 80 13.71 10.43 9.08
N GLY A 81 12.48 10.36 9.62
CA GLY A 81 12.16 9.80 10.93
C GLY A 81 12.02 8.27 10.88
N ASN A 82 12.74 7.58 11.78
CA ASN A 82 12.55 6.16 12.12
C ASN A 82 11.15 5.82 12.69
N LYS A 83 10.16 6.70 12.57
CA LYS A 83 8.75 6.44 12.93
C LYS A 83 7.98 6.06 11.68
N THR A 84 8.38 4.93 11.12
CA THR A 84 7.59 4.22 10.13
C THR A 84 6.23 3.89 10.74
N LYS A 85 5.22 4.72 10.47
CA LYS A 85 3.84 4.23 10.30
C LYS A 85 3.76 3.43 8.99
N ASN A 86 4.75 2.58 8.74
CA ASN A 86 4.68 1.67 7.63
C ASN A 86 3.61 0.66 8.00
N SER A 87 2.59 0.58 7.17
CA SER A 87 1.66 -0.55 7.24
C SER A 87 2.49 -1.83 7.24
N THR A 88 2.42 -2.60 8.33
CA THR A 88 3.11 -3.89 8.45
C THR A 88 2.72 -4.81 7.29
N VAL A 89 1.46 -4.70 6.84
CA VAL A 89 0.93 -5.35 5.64
C VAL A 89 1.69 -4.92 4.40
N ALA A 90 1.87 -3.61 4.17
CA ALA A 90 2.59 -3.10 3.00
C ALA A 90 4.08 -3.50 3.02
N VAL A 91 4.72 -3.47 4.20
CA VAL A 91 6.12 -3.91 4.36
C VAL A 91 6.25 -5.40 4.06
N GLY A 92 5.34 -6.22 4.59
CA GLY A 92 5.29 -7.66 4.30
C GLY A 92 5.11 -7.93 2.82
N PHE A 93 4.11 -7.29 2.20
CA PHE A 93 3.80 -7.42 0.78
C PHE A 93 5.00 -7.10 -0.14
N PHE A 94 5.60 -5.92 0.02
CA PHE A 94 6.77 -5.55 -0.77
C PHE A 94 7.99 -6.42 -0.43
N GLY A 95 8.12 -6.85 0.82
CA GLY A 95 9.14 -7.82 1.23
C GLY A 95 9.03 -9.15 0.50
N THR A 96 7.82 -9.71 0.38
CA THR A 96 7.55 -10.94 -0.38
C THR A 96 7.89 -10.76 -1.86
N ILE A 97 7.46 -9.67 -2.50
CA ILE A 97 7.79 -9.40 -3.92
C ILE A 97 9.31 -9.35 -4.12
N GLN A 98 10.04 -8.66 -3.22
CA GLN A 98 11.50 -8.59 -3.32
C GLN A 98 12.15 -9.95 -3.15
N ARG A 99 11.67 -10.76 -2.21
CA ARG A 99 12.21 -12.11 -1.95
C ARG A 99 12.01 -13.03 -3.14
N ILE A 100 10.84 -13.01 -3.77
CA ILE A 100 10.58 -13.74 -5.02
C ILE A 100 11.59 -13.32 -6.09
N TYR A 101 11.77 -12.01 -6.31
CA TYR A 101 12.74 -11.53 -7.28
C TYR A 101 14.17 -11.99 -6.95
N CYS A 102 14.62 -11.81 -5.71
CA CYS A 102 15.96 -12.20 -5.28
C CYS A 102 16.21 -13.71 -5.41
N LEU A 103 15.22 -14.55 -5.09
CA LEU A 103 15.32 -15.99 -5.22
C LEU A 103 15.61 -16.38 -6.69
N PHE A 104 14.88 -15.83 -7.65
CA PHE A 104 15.12 -16.17 -9.05
C PHE A 104 16.37 -15.48 -9.63
N ALA A 105 16.57 -14.20 -9.33
CA ALA A 105 17.66 -13.41 -9.91
C ALA A 105 19.06 -13.83 -9.39
N SER A 106 19.15 -14.46 -8.23
CA SER A 106 20.43 -14.92 -7.66
C SER A 106 20.98 -16.21 -8.29
N SER A 107 20.33 -16.77 -9.31
CA SER A 107 20.91 -17.88 -10.10
C SER A 107 20.37 -17.92 -11.51
N ILE A 108 21.26 -18.09 -12.47
CA ILE A 108 20.91 -18.28 -13.88
C ILE A 108 19.99 -19.50 -14.06
N LYS A 109 20.27 -20.62 -13.35
CA LYS A 109 19.44 -21.82 -13.41
C LYS A 109 18.01 -21.58 -12.92
N ARG A 110 17.85 -20.86 -11.81
CA ARG A 110 16.53 -20.48 -11.27
C ARG A 110 15.83 -19.51 -12.20
N TRP A 111 16.57 -18.56 -12.76
CA TRP A 111 16.04 -17.63 -13.75
C TRP A 111 15.54 -18.31 -15.02
N ASP A 112 16.19 -19.39 -15.46
CA ASP A 112 15.72 -20.21 -16.59
C ASP A 112 14.44 -20.97 -16.24
N ILE A 113 14.33 -21.52 -15.01
CA ILE A 113 13.07 -22.12 -14.51
C ILE A 113 11.95 -21.06 -14.51
N LEU A 114 12.24 -19.84 -14.05
CA LEU A 114 11.27 -18.75 -14.09
C LEU A 114 10.79 -18.48 -15.52
N LYS A 115 11.70 -18.31 -16.48
CA LYS A 115 11.33 -18.03 -17.88
C LYS A 115 10.57 -19.18 -18.55
N LYS A 116 10.81 -20.41 -18.12
CA LYS A 116 10.11 -21.61 -18.61
C LYS A 116 8.61 -21.56 -18.27
N HIS A 117 8.26 -21.07 -17.07
CA HIS A 117 6.87 -20.97 -16.63
C HIS A 117 6.25 -19.60 -16.91
N CYS A 118 6.98 -18.53 -16.62
CA CYS A 118 6.54 -17.14 -16.72
C CYS A 118 6.96 -16.52 -18.05
N THR A 119 6.14 -16.69 -19.08
CA THR A 119 6.44 -16.28 -20.47
C THR A 119 5.94 -14.89 -20.85
N PHE A 120 4.99 -14.32 -20.11
CA PHE A 120 4.29 -13.08 -20.48
C PHE A 120 5.01 -11.81 -20.00
N LEU A 121 5.41 -11.75 -18.73
CA LEU A 121 6.15 -10.65 -18.11
C LEU A 121 7.32 -11.20 -17.28
N THR A 122 8.45 -10.51 -17.36
CA THR A 122 9.65 -10.81 -16.56
C THR A 122 9.58 -10.11 -15.21
N LEU A 123 9.93 -10.81 -14.14
CA LEU A 123 10.06 -10.23 -12.80
C LEU A 123 11.04 -9.05 -12.80
N LYS A 124 10.70 -8.00 -12.05
CA LYS A 124 11.52 -6.79 -11.89
C LYS A 124 11.85 -6.57 -10.41
N PRO A 125 13.06 -6.07 -10.08
CA PRO A 125 13.38 -5.70 -8.71
C PRO A 125 12.50 -4.56 -8.25
N LEU A 126 12.18 -4.50 -6.96
CA LEU A 126 11.60 -3.29 -6.40
C LEU A 126 12.65 -2.17 -6.38
N SER A 127 12.21 -0.96 -6.69
CA SER A 127 13.01 0.26 -6.53
C SER A 127 12.37 1.14 -5.47
N GLU A 128 13.17 1.58 -4.50
CA GLU A 128 12.71 2.51 -3.47
C GLU A 128 12.43 3.91 -4.04
N THR A 129 13.21 4.33 -5.05
CA THR A 129 13.19 5.69 -5.60
C THR A 129 12.33 5.85 -6.85
N ARG A 130 11.90 4.75 -7.49
CA ARG A 130 11.08 4.79 -8.72
C ARG A 130 9.77 4.06 -8.52
N TRP A 131 8.70 4.83 -8.31
CA TRP A 131 7.34 4.31 -8.14
C TRP A 131 6.89 3.41 -9.30
N GLU A 132 7.26 3.74 -10.53
CA GLU A 132 6.95 2.95 -11.74
C GLU A 132 7.53 1.52 -11.69
N CYS A 133 8.71 1.33 -11.08
CA CYS A 133 9.29 0.00 -10.90
C CYS A 133 8.43 -0.86 -9.98
N LYS A 134 7.82 -0.29 -8.92
CA LYS A 134 6.92 -1.02 -8.02
C LYS A 134 5.70 -1.54 -8.77
N VAL A 135 5.09 -0.70 -9.61
CA VAL A 135 3.94 -1.08 -10.45
C VAL A 135 4.31 -2.21 -11.42
N ASN A 136 5.47 -2.14 -12.06
CA ASN A 136 5.93 -3.18 -12.99
C ASN A 136 6.23 -4.51 -12.29
N SER A 137 6.85 -4.48 -11.10
CA SER A 137 7.07 -5.68 -10.28
C SER A 137 5.75 -6.33 -9.85
N ILE A 138 4.77 -5.52 -9.42
CA ILE A 138 3.44 -6.01 -9.05
C ILE A 138 2.73 -6.63 -10.24
N LYS A 139 2.71 -5.95 -11.41
CA LYS A 139 2.06 -6.47 -12.62
C LYS A 139 2.64 -7.82 -13.06
N ALA A 140 3.96 -7.97 -13.03
CA ALA A 140 4.63 -9.21 -13.41
C ALA A 140 4.21 -10.41 -12.54
N ILE A 141 3.88 -10.15 -11.27
CA ILE A 141 3.38 -11.19 -10.34
C ILE A 141 1.87 -11.37 -10.53
N ARG A 142 1.09 -10.29 -10.46
CA ARG A 142 -0.38 -10.30 -10.51
C ARG A 142 -0.93 -11.08 -11.70
N TYR A 143 -0.33 -10.90 -12.88
CA TYR A 143 -0.84 -11.54 -14.10
C TYR A 143 -0.36 -12.98 -14.30
N GLN A 144 0.55 -13.48 -13.45
CA GLN A 144 1.20 -14.77 -13.61
C GLN A 144 1.36 -15.52 -12.28
N VAL A 145 0.45 -15.30 -11.33
CA VAL A 145 0.52 -15.95 -10.01
C VAL A 145 0.55 -17.49 -10.13
N PRO A 146 -0.30 -18.14 -10.96
CA PRO A 146 -0.25 -19.60 -11.11
C PRO A 146 1.07 -20.12 -11.69
N GLU A 147 1.62 -19.44 -12.68
CA GLU A 147 2.89 -19.79 -13.33
C GLU A 147 4.06 -19.59 -12.37
N LEU A 148 4.04 -18.50 -11.61
CA LEU A 148 5.04 -18.19 -10.60
C LEU A 148 5.05 -19.23 -9.48
N PHE A 149 3.86 -19.69 -9.06
CA PHE A 149 3.73 -20.78 -8.11
C PHE A 149 4.41 -22.07 -8.61
N ARG A 150 4.11 -22.50 -9.84
CA ARG A 150 4.75 -23.67 -10.46
C ARG A 150 6.26 -23.52 -10.58
N ALA A 151 6.74 -22.31 -10.89
CA ALA A 151 8.17 -22.03 -10.94
C ALA A 151 8.84 -22.20 -9.57
N LEU A 152 8.19 -21.75 -8.49
CA LEU A 152 8.68 -21.92 -7.12
C LEU A 152 8.68 -23.38 -6.68
N GLU A 153 7.64 -24.14 -7.03
CA GLU A 153 7.61 -25.58 -6.79
C GLU A 153 8.76 -26.29 -7.52
N GLU A 154 8.99 -25.99 -8.81
CA GLU A 154 10.11 -26.59 -9.55
C GLU A 154 11.46 -26.23 -8.93
N VAL A 155 11.66 -25.00 -8.44
CA VAL A 155 12.87 -24.63 -7.69
C VAL A 155 13.02 -25.46 -6.41
N ALA A 156 11.93 -25.65 -5.65
CA ALA A 156 11.94 -26.42 -4.41
C ALA A 156 12.25 -27.92 -4.64
N TYR A 157 11.81 -28.50 -5.76
CA TYR A 157 12.06 -29.90 -6.10
C TYR A 157 13.46 -30.13 -6.69
N THR A 158 14.01 -29.15 -7.41
CA THR A 158 15.28 -29.31 -8.14
C THR A 158 16.52 -28.93 -7.34
N THR A 159 16.38 -28.07 -6.32
CA THR A 159 17.52 -27.63 -5.52
C THR A 159 17.93 -28.66 -4.46
N SER A 160 19.23 -28.86 -4.29
CA SER A 160 19.80 -29.63 -3.17
C SER A 160 20.06 -28.76 -1.93
N ASP A 161 20.06 -27.44 -2.07
CA ASP A 161 20.29 -26.50 -0.97
C ASP A 161 19.03 -26.37 -0.11
N SER A 162 19.14 -26.75 1.16
CA SER A 162 18.02 -26.77 2.11
C SER A 162 17.42 -25.38 2.34
N LYS A 163 18.26 -24.33 2.32
CA LYS A 163 17.80 -22.94 2.49
C LYS A 163 16.94 -22.49 1.31
N THR A 164 17.43 -22.67 0.09
CA THR A 164 16.70 -22.35 -1.15
C THR A 164 15.40 -23.15 -1.24
N LYS A 165 15.43 -24.43 -0.85
CA LYS A 165 14.23 -25.28 -0.81
C LYS A 165 13.18 -24.73 0.14
N SER A 166 13.57 -24.46 1.39
CA SER A 166 12.68 -23.92 2.42
C SER A 166 12.10 -22.55 2.02
N GLU A 167 12.94 -21.67 1.45
CA GLU A 167 12.51 -20.36 0.98
C GLU A 167 11.50 -20.45 -0.17
N ALA A 168 11.76 -21.29 -1.17
CA ALA A 168 10.85 -21.50 -2.30
C ALA A 168 9.50 -22.08 -1.84
N GLN A 169 9.51 -23.06 -0.92
CA GLN A 169 8.30 -23.64 -0.34
C GLN A 169 7.51 -22.61 0.49
N SER A 170 8.19 -21.80 1.31
CA SER A 170 7.53 -20.75 2.09
C SER A 170 6.88 -19.70 1.19
N LEU A 171 7.58 -19.26 0.14
CA LEU A 171 7.03 -18.28 -0.80
C LEU A 171 5.80 -18.83 -1.54
N ALA A 172 5.83 -20.10 -1.94
CA ALA A 172 4.70 -20.76 -2.59
C ALA A 172 3.51 -20.94 -1.62
N SER A 173 3.69 -21.72 -0.57
CA SER A 173 2.57 -22.22 0.26
C SER A 173 2.12 -21.28 1.37
N ASN A 174 2.98 -20.39 1.87
CA ASN A 174 2.63 -19.52 3.00
C ASN A 174 2.33 -18.08 2.56
N GLU A 175 2.94 -17.61 1.49
CA GLU A 175 2.87 -16.19 1.09
C GLU A 175 1.98 -15.98 -0.13
N LEU A 176 2.29 -16.62 -1.27
CA LEU A 176 1.53 -16.44 -2.52
C LEU A 176 0.09 -16.95 -2.44
N GLU A 177 -0.16 -18.01 -1.68
CA GLU A 177 -1.52 -18.54 -1.44
C GLU A 177 -2.28 -17.77 -0.36
N SER A 178 -1.62 -16.88 0.38
CA SER A 178 -2.29 -16.15 1.46
C SER A 178 -3.33 -15.16 0.91
N TYR A 179 -4.51 -15.14 1.55
CA TYR A 179 -5.57 -14.21 1.20
C TYR A 179 -5.11 -12.74 1.29
N GLU A 180 -4.28 -12.41 2.29
CA GLU A 180 -3.73 -11.06 2.48
C GLU A 180 -2.85 -10.63 1.31
N PHE A 181 -1.98 -11.52 0.80
CA PHE A 181 -1.14 -11.23 -0.35
C PHE A 181 -1.95 -11.08 -1.63
N ILE A 182 -2.91 -11.98 -1.87
CA ILE A 182 -3.79 -11.93 -3.04
C ILE A 182 -4.61 -10.63 -3.04
N LEU A 183 -5.18 -10.25 -1.89
CA LEU A 183 -5.92 -9.00 -1.76
C LEU A 183 -5.01 -7.78 -2.03
N SER A 184 -3.78 -7.81 -1.52
CA SER A 184 -2.77 -6.76 -1.72
C SER A 184 -2.28 -6.63 -3.16
N LEU A 185 -2.43 -7.68 -3.99
CA LEU A 185 -2.16 -7.61 -5.44
C LEU A 185 -3.28 -6.92 -6.22
N VAL A 186 -4.52 -6.92 -5.69
CA VAL A 186 -5.72 -6.45 -6.39
C VAL A 186 -5.99 -4.95 -6.16
N ILE A 187 -5.77 -4.50 -4.92
CA ILE A 187 -5.89 -3.10 -4.47
C ILE A 187 -4.77 -2.25 -5.08
#